data_AF-A0A3D2W0H7-F1
#
_entry.id   AF-A0A3D2W0H7-F1
#
_cell.length_a   1.000
_cell.length_b   1.000
_cell.length_c   1.000
_cell.angle_alpha   90.00
_cell.angle_beta   90.00
_cell.angle_gamma   90.00
#
_symmetry.space_group_name_H-M   'P 1'
#
loop_
_entity.id
_entity.type
_entity.pdbx_description
1 polymer ?
#
loop_
_entity_poly.entity_id
_entity_poly.type
_entity_poly.pdbx_seq_one_letter_code
_entity_poly.pdbx_strand_id
1 'polypeptide(L)'
;MLQQHLQETYQYLFDTAHRALREGTSFAPFGAGIRKSGEQIHTNVDLAIEQSAPADHISGLIAGFRADDGEHGLIAAGLVFDGRASSDDATALCFHIEGANGRAVEVIVPYARLVTEIAFDAPVVSEVQPEIFIDVM
;
A
#
# COMPACT_ATOMS: atom_id res chain seq x y z
N MET A 1 -8.38 -5.84 17.57
CA MET A 1 -6.91 -5.79 17.45
C MET A 1 -6.48 -5.84 15.99
N LEU A 2 -6.77 -6.89 15.21
CA LEU A 2 -6.37 -6.91 13.79
C LEU A 2 -6.95 -5.75 12.95
N GLN A 3 -8.23 -5.41 13.13
CA GLN A 3 -8.84 -4.26 12.45
C GLN A 3 -8.13 -2.94 12.77
N GLN A 4 -7.61 -2.81 14.00
CA GLN A 4 -6.83 -1.64 14.41
C GLN A 4 -5.48 -1.64 13.70
N HIS A 5 -4.79 -2.77 13.62
CA HIS A 5 -3.52 -2.87 12.87
C HIS A 5 -3.69 -2.54 11.38
N LEU A 6 -4.76 -3.02 10.74
CA LEU A 6 -5.07 -2.66 9.35
C LEU A 6 -5.30 -1.15 9.18
N GLN A 7 -6.00 -0.54 10.12
CA GLN A 7 -6.23 0.91 10.12
C GLN A 7 -4.94 1.70 10.37
N GLU A 8 -4.08 1.24 11.29
CA GLU A 8 -2.77 1.83 11.56
C GLU A 8 -1.85 1.74 10.33
N THR A 9 -1.81 0.58 9.66
CA THR A 9 -1.09 0.40 8.41
C THR A 9 -1.63 1.32 7.32
N TYR A 10 -2.96 1.40 7.14
CA TYR A 10 -3.57 2.34 6.18
C TYR A 10 -3.17 3.79 6.46
N GLN A 11 -3.32 4.24 7.71
CA GLN A 11 -3.04 5.62 8.09
C GLN A 11 -1.58 5.98 7.84
N TYR A 12 -0.65 5.09 8.21
CA TYR A 12 0.77 5.28 7.97
C TYR A 12 1.09 5.42 6.48
N LEU A 13 0.53 4.52 5.64
CA LEU A 13 0.72 4.56 4.19
C LEU A 13 0.14 5.85 3.60
N PHE A 14 -1.06 6.25 4.04
CA PHE A 14 -1.73 7.46 3.56
C PHE A 14 -0.94 8.72 3.89
N ASP A 15 -0.51 8.88 5.13
CA ASP A 15 0.25 10.06 5.56
C ASP A 15 1.59 10.18 4.83
N THR A 16 2.26 9.04 4.63
CA THR A 16 3.52 8.96 3.89
C THR A 16 3.32 9.28 2.41
N ALA A 17 2.28 8.73 1.78
CA ALA A 17 1.98 8.96 0.36
C ALA A 17 1.56 10.41 0.12
N HIS A 18 0.72 10.97 1.00
CA HIS A 18 0.32 12.37 0.94
C HIS A 18 1.54 13.30 1.05
N ARG A 19 2.47 13.02 1.97
CA ARG A 19 3.71 13.79 2.07
C ARG A 19 4.54 13.69 0.78
N ALA A 20 4.72 12.48 0.24
CA ALA A 20 5.45 12.27 -1.00
C ALA A 20 4.81 13.02 -2.19
N LEU A 21 3.47 13.02 -2.30
CA LEU A 21 2.76 13.79 -3.31
C LEU A 21 2.89 15.31 -3.14
N ARG A 22 3.08 15.83 -1.92
CA ARG A 22 3.31 17.26 -1.70
C ARG A 22 4.72 17.69 -2.08
N GLU A 23 5.69 16.80 -1.91
CA GLU A 23 7.11 17.06 -2.20
C GLU A 23 7.46 16.83 -3.68
N GLY A 24 6.71 15.99 -4.40
CA GLY A 24 6.94 15.66 -5.82
C GLY A 24 5.67 15.59 -6.67
N THR A 25 5.81 15.29 -7.96
CA THR A 25 4.67 15.10 -8.88
C THR A 25 4.02 13.72 -8.76
N SER A 26 4.81 12.70 -8.38
CA SER A 26 4.42 11.30 -8.17
C SER A 26 5.45 10.62 -7.24
N PHE A 27 5.22 9.38 -6.83
CA PHE A 27 6.14 8.60 -6.01
C PHE A 27 6.18 7.12 -6.43
N ALA A 28 7.30 6.45 -6.18
CA ALA A 28 7.45 5.02 -6.44
C ALA A 28 6.69 4.18 -5.40
N PRO A 29 6.13 3.02 -5.77
CA PRO A 29 5.40 2.16 -4.83
C PRO A 29 6.21 1.83 -3.58
N PHE A 30 5.56 1.87 -2.43
CA PHE A 30 6.15 1.46 -1.15
C PHE A 30 5.12 0.73 -0.29
N GLY A 31 5.58 0.09 0.78
CA GLY A 31 4.71 -0.62 1.70
C GLY A 31 5.12 -0.49 3.15
N ALA A 32 4.20 -0.88 4.02
CA ALA A 32 4.39 -0.95 5.45
C ALA A 32 3.72 -2.20 6.01
N GLY A 33 4.22 -2.70 7.13
CA GLY A 33 3.67 -3.87 7.80
C GLY A 33 3.85 -3.81 9.30
N ILE A 34 3.14 -4.69 10.00
CA ILE A 34 3.21 -4.86 11.45
C ILE A 34 3.53 -6.32 11.72
N ARG A 35 4.68 -6.58 12.35
CA ARG A 35 5.12 -7.92 12.75
C ARG A 35 4.35 -8.42 13.97
N LYS A 36 4.41 -9.73 14.22
CA LYS A 36 3.84 -10.37 15.43
C LYS A 36 4.42 -9.84 16.73
N SER A 37 5.64 -9.27 16.68
CA SER A 37 6.29 -8.56 17.80
C SER A 37 5.65 -7.20 18.12
N GLY A 38 4.81 -6.66 17.23
CA GLY A 38 4.31 -5.29 17.28
C GLY A 38 5.23 -4.26 16.63
N GLU A 39 6.36 -4.68 16.06
CA GLU A 39 7.26 -3.80 15.30
C GLU A 39 6.62 -3.39 13.96
N GLN A 40 6.67 -2.08 13.66
CA GLN A 40 6.28 -1.54 12.36
C GLN A 40 7.47 -1.56 11.41
N ILE A 41 7.26 -2.08 10.20
CA ILE A 41 8.25 -2.12 9.13
C ILE A 41 7.81 -1.23 7.97
N HIS A 42 8.78 -0.59 7.32
CA HIS A 42 8.60 0.18 6.09
C HIS A 42 9.51 -0.42 5.02
N THR A 43 8.94 -0.73 3.87
CA THR A 43 9.65 -1.37 2.75
C THR A 43 9.49 -0.52 1.50
N ASN A 44 10.61 -0.21 0.87
CA ASN A 44 10.66 0.29 -0.50
C ASN A 44 11.34 -0.75 -1.37
N VAL A 45 10.91 -0.87 -2.62
CA VAL A 45 11.66 -1.62 -3.62
C VAL A 45 12.54 -0.63 -4.37
N ASP A 46 13.84 -0.68 -4.09
CA ASP A 46 14.87 0.12 -4.75
C ASP A 46 15.22 -0.50 -6.12
N LEU A 47 14.22 -0.53 -7.00
CA LEU A 47 14.41 -0.80 -8.42
C LEU A 47 14.71 0.52 -9.11
N ALA A 48 15.67 0.53 -10.04
CA ALA A 48 15.96 1.70 -10.83
C ALA A 48 14.70 2.13 -11.59
N ILE A 49 14.13 3.28 -11.21
CA ILE A 49 12.86 3.82 -11.77
C ILE A 49 12.92 3.91 -13.31
N GLU A 50 14.11 4.06 -13.88
CA GLU A 50 14.34 4.10 -15.33
C GLU A 50 14.17 2.75 -16.04
N GLN A 51 14.12 1.63 -15.29
CA GLN A 51 14.18 0.26 -15.82
C GLN A 51 13.03 -0.64 -15.34
N SER A 52 12.06 -0.12 -14.58
CA SER A 52 11.03 -0.95 -13.95
C SER A 52 9.65 -0.34 -14.10
N ALA A 53 8.67 -1.17 -14.46
CA ALA A 53 7.27 -0.76 -14.48
C ALA A 53 6.72 -0.73 -13.05
N PRO A 54 5.68 0.08 -12.74
CA PRO A 54 5.04 0.08 -11.43
C PRO A 54 4.64 -1.32 -10.93
N ALA A 55 4.23 -2.21 -11.84
CA ALA A 55 3.90 -3.60 -11.52
C ALA A 55 5.10 -4.42 -10.99
N ASP A 56 6.33 -4.12 -11.43
CA ASP A 56 7.54 -4.78 -10.95
C ASP A 56 7.85 -4.38 -9.50
N HIS A 57 7.64 -3.10 -9.17
CA HIS A 57 7.78 -2.61 -7.79
C HIS A 57 6.72 -3.24 -6.86
N ILE A 58 5.46 -3.30 -7.29
CA ILE A 58 4.38 -3.94 -6.52
C ILE A 58 4.69 -5.42 -6.28
N SER A 59 5.09 -6.14 -7.34
CA SER A 59 5.45 -7.56 -7.23
C SER A 59 6.64 -7.78 -6.29
N GLY A 60 7.65 -6.91 -6.34
CA GLY A 60 8.80 -6.94 -5.43
C GLY A 60 8.40 -6.68 -3.97
N LEU A 61 7.47 -5.75 -3.72
CA LEU A 61 6.97 -5.45 -2.36
C LEU A 61 6.23 -6.66 -1.79
N ILE A 62 5.34 -7.28 -2.58
CA ILE A 62 4.61 -8.48 -2.17
C ILE A 62 5.58 -9.62 -1.84
N ALA A 63 6.58 -9.86 -2.70
CA ALA A 63 7.60 -10.87 -2.46
C ALA A 63 8.41 -10.58 -1.17
N GLY A 64 8.76 -9.33 -0.93
CA GLY A 64 9.42 -8.89 0.29
C GLY A 64 8.59 -9.15 1.55
N PHE A 65 7.30 -8.80 1.53
CA PHE A 65 6.41 -9.08 2.66
C PHE A 65 6.17 -10.58 2.89
N ARG A 66 6.08 -11.38 1.84
CA ARG A 66 5.99 -12.85 1.97
C ARG A 66 7.24 -13.42 2.66
N ALA A 67 8.43 -12.93 2.30
CA ALA A 67 9.67 -13.35 2.94
C ALA A 67 9.71 -12.93 4.43
N ASP A 68 9.31 -11.70 4.75
CA ASP A 68 9.26 -11.20 6.13
C ASP A 68 8.22 -11.95 6.98
N ASP A 69 7.05 -12.27 6.42
CA ASP A 69 6.06 -13.10 7.09
C ASP A 69 6.61 -14.50 7.41
N GLY A 70 7.32 -15.12 6.46
CA GLY A 70 7.96 -16.42 6.68
C GLY A 70 9.03 -16.42 7.76
N GLU A 71 9.79 -15.33 7.92
CA GLU A 71 10.90 -15.22 8.86
C GLU A 71 10.48 -14.70 10.25
N HIS A 72 9.60 -13.70 10.29
CA HIS A 72 9.26 -12.94 11.50
C HIS A 72 7.77 -13.02 11.86
N GLY A 73 6.92 -13.36 10.89
CA GLY A 73 5.48 -13.36 11.02
C GLY A 73 4.91 -11.94 11.03
N LEU A 74 4.01 -11.67 10.09
CA LEU A 74 3.25 -10.43 9.97
C LEU A 74 1.84 -10.61 10.53
N ILE A 75 1.27 -9.51 11.02
CA ILE A 75 -0.14 -9.40 11.42
C ILE A 75 -0.92 -8.63 10.37
N ALA A 76 -0.32 -7.59 9.81
CA ALA A 76 -0.86 -6.77 8.74
C ALA A 76 0.27 -6.31 7.83
N ALA A 77 -0.02 -6.16 6.55
CA ALA A 77 0.89 -5.58 5.58
C ALA A 77 0.08 -4.84 4.53
N GLY A 78 0.66 -3.79 3.96
CA GLY A 78 0.02 -3.08 2.87
C GLY A 78 1.04 -2.34 2.02
N LEU A 79 0.62 -2.03 0.81
CA LEU A 79 1.38 -1.27 -0.16
C LEU A 79 0.51 -0.13 -0.70
N VAL A 80 1.17 0.94 -1.11
CA VAL A 80 0.56 2.10 -1.74
C VAL A 80 1.35 2.49 -2.97
N PHE A 81 0.63 2.87 -4.02
CA PHE A 81 1.20 3.39 -5.25
C PHE A 81 0.34 4.51 -5.82
N ASP A 82 0.98 5.40 -6.58
CA ASP A 82 0.31 6.45 -7.34
C ASP A 82 -0.20 5.84 -8.65
N GLY A 83 -1.52 5.81 -8.80
CA GLY A 83 -2.20 5.13 -9.90
C GLY A 83 -3.38 5.94 -10.42
N ARG A 84 -4.34 5.24 -11.03
CA ARG A 84 -5.56 5.81 -11.57
C ARG A 84 -6.79 5.09 -11.05
N ALA A 85 -7.85 5.82 -10.77
CA ALA A 85 -9.16 5.27 -10.43
C ALA A 85 -9.80 4.62 -11.66
N SER A 86 -10.39 3.44 -11.48
CA SER A 86 -11.00 2.67 -12.58
C SER A 86 -12.31 3.27 -13.11
N SER A 87 -12.98 4.13 -12.32
CA SER A 87 -14.28 4.72 -12.65
C SER A 87 -14.23 5.83 -13.69
N ASP A 88 -13.22 6.70 -13.59
CA ASP A 88 -13.15 7.99 -14.29
C ASP A 88 -11.72 8.34 -14.73
N ASP A 89 -10.77 7.41 -14.58
CA ASP A 89 -9.36 7.59 -14.92
C ASP A 89 -8.70 8.78 -14.20
N ALA A 90 -9.26 9.18 -13.04
CA ALA A 90 -8.70 10.21 -12.18
C ALA A 90 -7.41 9.71 -11.49
N THR A 91 -6.48 10.62 -11.18
CA THR A 91 -5.31 10.27 -10.35
C THR A 91 -5.76 9.79 -8.98
N ALA A 92 -5.19 8.69 -8.49
CA ALA A 92 -5.60 8.09 -7.24
C ALA A 92 -4.43 7.46 -6.49
N LEU A 93 -4.52 7.50 -5.17
CA LEU A 93 -3.72 6.63 -4.31
C LEU A 93 -4.39 5.27 -4.26
N CYS A 94 -3.69 4.24 -4.72
CA CYS A 94 -4.16 2.87 -4.66
C CYS A 94 -3.44 2.15 -3.54
N PHE A 95 -4.21 1.64 -2.58
CA PHE A 95 -3.71 0.89 -1.44
C PHE A 95 -4.16 -0.55 -1.57
N HIS A 96 -3.27 -1.49 -1.30
CA HIS A 96 -3.62 -2.90 -1.12
C HIS A 96 -3.17 -3.30 0.26
N ILE A 97 -4.11 -3.69 1.12
CA ILE A 97 -3.87 -3.94 2.55
C ILE A 97 -4.42 -5.29 2.92
N GLU A 98 -3.59 -6.09 3.58
CA GLU A 98 -3.91 -7.43 3.98
C GLU A 98 -3.66 -7.66 5.46
N GLY A 99 -4.48 -8.52 6.05
CA GLY A 99 -4.30 -9.03 7.39
C GLY A 99 -4.00 -10.53 7.38
N ALA A 100 -3.29 -10.97 8.41
CA ALA A 100 -2.97 -12.39 8.62
C ALA A 100 -4.19 -13.30 8.87
N ASN A 101 -5.41 -12.74 8.88
CA ASN A 101 -6.67 -13.50 8.88
C ASN A 101 -7.14 -13.88 7.46
N GLY A 102 -6.31 -13.66 6.44
CA GLY A 102 -6.64 -13.94 5.04
C GLY A 102 -7.64 -12.95 4.43
N ARG A 103 -7.84 -11.78 5.05
CA ARG A 103 -8.64 -10.69 4.46
C ARG A 103 -7.71 -9.68 3.79
N ALA A 104 -8.09 -9.27 2.59
CA ALA A 104 -7.44 -8.21 1.86
C ALA A 104 -8.48 -7.20 1.37
N VAL A 105 -8.09 -5.93 1.37
CA VAL A 105 -8.89 -4.82 0.86
C VAL A 105 -8.03 -3.96 -0.04
N GLU A 106 -8.63 -3.54 -1.14
CA GLU A 106 -8.11 -2.46 -1.96
C GLU A 106 -8.84 -1.17 -1.56
N VAL A 107 -8.07 -0.11 -1.34
CA VAL A 107 -8.61 1.24 -1.11
C VAL A 107 -8.11 2.13 -2.23
N ILE A 108 -9.03 2.75 -2.96
CA ILE A 108 -8.71 3.72 -3.99
C ILE A 108 -9.15 5.08 -3.48
N VAL A 109 -8.20 6.03 -3.40
CA VAL A 109 -8.47 7.40 -2.96
C VAL A 109 -8.16 8.33 -4.11
N PRO A 110 -9.17 8.74 -4.91
CA PRO A 110 -8.99 9.74 -5.96
C PRO A 110 -8.49 11.05 -5.35
N TYR A 111 -7.63 11.73 -6.08
CA TYR A 111 -7.11 13.03 -5.66
C TYR A 111 -6.96 13.97 -6.84
N ALA A 112 -7.08 15.27 -6.57
CA ALA A 112 -6.82 16.35 -7.49
C ALA A 112 -5.78 17.31 -6.91
N ARG A 113 -4.82 17.72 -7.74
CA ARG A 113 -3.84 18.76 -7.37
C ARG A 113 -4.46 20.13 -7.61
N LEU A 114 -4.68 20.86 -6.52
CA LEU A 114 -5.04 22.26 -6.53
C LEU A 114 -3.77 23.12 -6.44
N VAL A 115 -3.91 24.43 -6.59
CA VAL A 115 -2.77 25.37 -6.63
C VAL A 115 -1.95 25.32 -5.33
N THR A 116 -2.60 25.06 -4.18
CA THR A 116 -1.97 25.12 -2.86
C THR A 116 -2.03 23.81 -2.07
N GLU A 117 -2.80 22.82 -2.54
CA GLU A 117 -3.08 21.60 -1.80
C GLU A 117 -3.44 20.42 -2.70
N ILE A 118 -3.53 19.25 -2.09
CA ILE A 118 -4.02 18.03 -2.74
C ILE A 118 -5.38 17.73 -2.11
N ALA A 119 -6.43 17.81 -2.91
CA ALA A 119 -7.78 17.47 -2.49
C ALA A 119 -8.01 15.99 -2.71
N PHE A 120 -8.47 15.29 -1.68
CA PHE A 120 -8.82 13.87 -1.75
C PHE A 120 -10.34 13.69 -1.74
N ASP A 121 -10.84 12.83 -2.60
CA ASP A 121 -12.25 12.43 -2.61
C ASP A 121 -12.50 11.26 -1.64
N ALA A 122 -13.77 10.87 -1.52
CA ALA A 122 -14.15 9.76 -0.67
C ALA A 122 -13.45 8.46 -1.12
N PRO A 123 -12.85 7.69 -0.19
CA PRO A 123 -12.19 6.44 -0.51
C PRO A 123 -13.22 5.41 -1.00
N VAL A 124 -12.88 4.72 -2.07
CA VAL A 124 -13.60 3.54 -2.54
C VAL A 124 -12.90 2.31 -1.99
N VAL A 125 -13.59 1.51 -1.19
CA VAL A 125 -13.04 0.31 -0.55
C VAL A 125 -13.69 -0.92 -1.16
N SER A 126 -12.86 -1.87 -1.60
CA SER A 126 -13.29 -3.13 -2.20
C SER A 126 -12.59 -4.30 -1.51
N GLU A 127 -13.30 -5.40 -1.29
CA GLU A 127 -12.66 -6.65 -0.87
C GLU A 127 -11.96 -7.31 -2.06
N VAL A 128 -10.73 -7.76 -1.85
CA VAL A 128 -9.89 -8.41 -2.87
C VAL A 128 -9.28 -9.69 -2.31
N GLN A 129 -8.64 -10.48 -3.18
CA GLN A 129 -7.93 -11.68 -2.72
C GLN A 129 -6.59 -11.27 -2.10
N PRO A 130 -6.16 -11.92 -1.00
CA PRO A 130 -4.84 -11.71 -0.44
C PRO A 130 -3.77 -12.25 -1.40
N GLU A 131 -2.71 -11.47 -1.55
CA GLU A 131 -1.50 -11.81 -2.29
C GLU A 131 -0.32 -12.02 -1.34
N ILE A 132 -0.20 -11.29 -0.23
CA ILE A 132 0.86 -11.44 0.77
C ILE A 132 0.57 -12.67 1.62
N PHE A 133 -0.63 -12.76 2.21
CA PHE A 133 -1.03 -13.88 3.06
C PHE A 133 -1.74 -14.96 2.23
N ILE A 134 -0.99 -15.58 1.32
CA ILE A 134 -1.47 -16.77 0.61
C ILE A 134 -1.25 -18.00 1.48
N ASP A 135 -2.33 -18.74 1.74
CA ASP A 135 -2.24 -20.05 2.39
C ASP A 135 -1.61 -21.02 1.38
N VAL A 136 -0.29 -21.18 1.46
CA VAL A 136 0.44 -22.15 0.63
C VAL A 136 0.20 -23.53 1.25
N MET A 137 -0.97 -24.11 0.95
CA MET A 137 -1.23 -25.53 1.19
C MET A 137 -0.33 -26.42 0.32
#